data_AF-A0A387BEP8-F1
#
_entry.id   AF-A0A387BEP8-F1
#
_cell.length_a   1.000
_cell.length_b   1.000
_cell.length_c   1.000
_cell.angle_alpha   90.00
_cell.angle_beta   90.00
_cell.angle_gamma   90.00
#
_symmetry.space_group_name_H-M   'P 1'
#
loop_
_entity.id
_entity.type
_entity.pdbx_description
1 polymer ?
#
loop_
_entity_poly.entity_id
_entity_poly.type
_entity_poly.pdbx_seq_one_letter_code
_entity_poly.pdbx_strand_id
1 'polypeptide(L)'
;MKSKIIVLSASILALSVLTACQKTNSQASSADKKAVSTKVSPSLYRNFYEIFTGSFADSNGDGQGDLNGVTQHLDYLNTGNPQSTTDLKVQGLWMTPIFASPSYHGYDVTNYEAINPKLGTMADFENLIAQAKKRGIAVILDMPFNHTATNNVWFEKALAGDKKYVNYYNWSSQPKQGYNLASNGKYYESEFDKSMPDLNLSNPDVKKEIAKITKFWLDKGVSGFRLDGMAYYYGTSVDKNTVKFSSWLMKTIHSQDKKAYVVGEDYAGADDITSLYASKINSLFAFPNALNNNNSPLMNALMYGEGSTFSEGETAWDDEIHKANPTAIDAPFLTNHDMDRAINFTNTLPESKMAASSYLLMPGNPFIYYGEELGMSGSGVDQNKRLPMPWAVDGKDSPKASVSVPGSDMIATTLGGSVAQQEANPDSLLNWYKKILRLKAKYPEIAADRIKSVSVSNDSLSVINYGQDLTIVNNFSDTDSVTVKLPKAVIGNKLSDGLYIKGGAAKLTADKLTVPAYSTVILTK
;
A
#
# COMPACT_ATOMS: atom_id res chain seq x y z
N MET A 1 -41.88 -24.05 40.10
CA MET A 1 -40.71 -24.96 40.15
C MET A 1 -39.84 -24.59 38.94
N LYS A 2 -38.85 -23.70 39.16
CA LYS A 2 -37.39 -24.00 39.16
C LYS A 2 -36.96 -24.79 37.90
N SER A 3 -35.98 -24.42 37.08
CA SER A 3 -35.07 -23.28 36.86
C SER A 3 -34.02 -23.80 35.86
N LYS A 4 -33.35 -22.91 35.10
CA LYS A 4 -31.90 -22.99 34.73
C LYS A 4 -31.53 -23.98 33.59
N ILE A 5 -30.61 -23.75 32.63
CA ILE A 5 -29.37 -22.93 32.51
C ILE A 5 -29.02 -22.66 31.02
N ILE A 6 -28.52 -21.46 30.76
CA ILE A 6 -27.72 -21.04 29.59
C ILE A 6 -26.26 -21.47 29.83
N VAL A 7 -25.62 -22.17 28.89
CA VAL A 7 -24.19 -22.51 28.96
C VAL A 7 -23.40 -21.58 28.05
N LEU A 8 -22.71 -20.61 28.68
CA LEU A 8 -21.49 -19.99 28.17
C LEU A 8 -20.32 -20.91 28.57
N SER A 9 -19.42 -21.21 27.64
CA SER A 9 -18.17 -21.93 27.93
C SER A 9 -16.99 -21.00 27.71
N ALA A 10 -16.52 -20.38 28.80
CA ALA A 10 -15.17 -19.85 28.91
C ALA A 10 -14.21 -21.01 29.15
N SER A 11 -13.07 -21.03 28.45
CA SER A 11 -11.96 -21.91 28.77
C SER A 11 -10.71 -21.08 29.03
N ILE A 12 -10.39 -20.97 30.31
CA ILE A 12 -9.14 -20.47 30.86
C ILE A 12 -8.07 -21.53 30.60
N LEU A 13 -6.97 -21.17 29.92
CA LEU A 13 -5.72 -21.91 30.03
C LEU A 13 -4.65 -20.95 30.55
N ALA A 14 -4.29 -21.14 31.81
CA ALA A 14 -3.14 -20.51 32.44
C ALA A 14 -1.86 -21.19 31.95
N LEU A 15 -0.95 -20.43 31.34
CA LEU A 15 0.47 -20.79 31.27
C LEU A 15 1.29 -19.63 31.81
N SER A 16 1.76 -19.83 33.03
CA SER A 16 2.88 -19.10 33.63
C SER A 16 4.18 -19.48 32.92
N VAL A 17 4.82 -18.53 32.23
CA VAL A 17 6.24 -18.64 31.85
C VAL A 17 6.96 -17.34 32.21
N LEU A 18 7.72 -17.47 33.29
CA LEU A 18 8.86 -16.68 33.77
C LEU A 18 9.31 -15.48 32.91
N THR A 19 9.15 -14.29 33.49
CA THR A 19 9.93 -13.07 33.22
C THR A 19 11.42 -13.35 33.38
N ALA A 20 12.16 -13.40 32.27
CA ALA A 20 13.60 -13.27 32.25
C ALA A 20 13.96 -11.87 31.73
N CYS A 21 14.23 -10.95 32.65
CA CYS A 21 14.97 -9.73 32.36
C CYS A 21 16.36 -10.10 31.85
N GLN A 22 16.57 -10.15 30.55
CA GLN A 22 17.90 -10.11 29.96
C GLN A 22 18.20 -8.67 29.54
N LYS A 23 18.91 -7.96 30.42
CA LYS A 23 19.71 -6.79 30.03
C LYS A 23 20.73 -7.26 28.99
N THR A 24 20.49 -6.97 27.73
CA THR A 24 21.49 -7.12 26.68
C THR A 24 22.53 -6.01 26.83
N ASN A 25 23.70 -6.38 27.38
CA ASN A 25 24.92 -5.60 27.22
C ASN A 25 25.30 -5.64 25.72
N SER A 26 24.92 -4.63 24.95
CA SER A 26 25.57 -4.38 23.66
C SER A 26 26.75 -3.45 23.88
N GLN A 27 27.94 -4.04 23.85
CA GLN A 27 29.16 -3.26 23.63
C GLN A 27 29.03 -2.57 22.27
N ALA A 28 29.06 -1.24 22.30
CA ALA A 28 29.12 -0.41 21.11
C ALA A 28 30.37 -0.78 20.29
N SER A 29 30.18 -1.52 19.19
CA SER A 29 31.22 -1.67 18.18
C SER A 29 31.20 -0.43 17.29
N SER A 30 32.21 0.40 17.47
CA SER A 30 32.52 1.53 16.61
C SER A 30 33.05 1.04 15.27
N ALA A 31 32.21 1.13 14.24
CA ALA A 31 32.63 1.19 12.85
C ALA A 31 31.57 1.95 12.06
N ASP A 32 31.70 3.28 12.03
CA ASP A 32 30.99 4.16 11.10
C ASP A 32 31.38 3.82 9.66
N LYS A 33 30.73 2.80 9.08
CA LYS A 33 30.60 2.71 7.63
C LYS A 33 29.40 3.54 7.24
N LYS A 34 29.65 4.69 6.59
CA LYS A 34 28.61 5.50 5.96
C LYS A 34 27.71 4.57 5.13
N ALA A 35 26.44 4.44 5.53
CA ALA A 35 25.41 3.79 4.73
C ALA A 35 25.16 4.68 3.50
N VAL A 36 25.96 4.48 2.45
CA VAL A 36 25.72 5.12 1.17
C VAL A 36 24.62 4.31 0.48
N SER A 37 23.46 4.93 0.26
CA SER A 37 22.36 4.39 -0.55
C SER A 37 22.93 3.84 -1.87
N THR A 38 22.67 2.56 -2.17
CA THR A 38 23.01 2.01 -3.48
C THR A 38 22.17 2.75 -4.52
N LYS A 39 22.78 3.29 -5.57
CA LYS A 39 22.07 4.15 -6.53
C LYS A 39 20.91 3.42 -7.22
N VAL A 40 19.70 3.64 -6.72
CA VAL A 40 18.43 3.38 -7.41
C VAL A 40 18.16 4.55 -8.37
N SER A 41 17.55 4.28 -9.52
CA SER A 41 17.19 5.35 -10.45
C SER A 41 16.15 6.27 -9.79
N PRO A 42 16.37 7.60 -9.74
CA PRO A 42 15.39 8.55 -9.20
C PRO A 42 14.00 8.42 -9.84
N SER A 43 13.95 7.97 -11.09
CA SER A 43 12.70 7.74 -11.83
C SER A 43 11.83 6.61 -11.27
N LEU A 44 12.32 5.80 -10.35
CA LEU A 44 11.55 4.73 -9.71
C LEU A 44 10.81 5.21 -8.45
N TYR A 45 11.21 6.36 -7.88
CA TYR A 45 10.55 6.92 -6.72
C TYR A 45 9.30 7.71 -7.10
N ARG A 46 8.16 7.41 -6.47
CA ARG A 46 6.85 7.98 -6.75
C ARG A 46 5.96 7.93 -5.51
N ASN A 47 5.09 8.93 -5.39
CA ASN A 47 3.90 8.81 -4.54
C ASN A 47 2.80 8.09 -5.35
N PHE A 48 2.40 6.91 -4.89
CA PHE A 48 1.35 6.11 -5.53
C PHE A 48 -0.02 6.40 -4.94
N TYR A 49 -1.04 6.29 -5.78
CA TYR A 49 -2.44 6.35 -5.40
C TYR A 49 -3.15 5.10 -5.93
N GLU A 50 -3.74 4.33 -5.02
CA GLU A 50 -4.45 3.08 -5.28
C GLU A 50 -5.92 3.36 -5.59
N ILE A 51 -6.38 2.87 -6.74
CA ILE A 51 -7.72 3.11 -7.26
C ILE A 51 -8.44 1.78 -7.44
N PHE A 52 -9.54 1.61 -6.71
CA PHE A 52 -10.58 0.66 -7.08
C PHE A 52 -11.50 1.32 -8.12
N THR A 53 -11.23 1.05 -9.40
CA THR A 53 -11.83 1.77 -10.55
C THR A 53 -13.35 1.85 -10.45
N GLY A 54 -14.00 0.76 -10.06
CA GLY A 54 -15.44 0.67 -10.00
C GLY A 54 -16.11 1.63 -9.02
N SER A 55 -15.39 2.12 -8.02
CA SER A 55 -15.91 3.05 -7.02
C SER A 55 -15.23 4.41 -7.04
N PHE A 56 -14.36 4.67 -8.02
CA PHE A 56 -13.63 5.92 -8.07
C PHE A 56 -14.45 7.04 -8.69
N ALA A 57 -14.81 6.98 -9.96
CA ALA A 57 -15.57 8.04 -10.64
C ALA A 57 -16.39 7.46 -11.79
N ASP A 58 -17.66 7.86 -11.90
CA ASP A 58 -18.60 7.46 -12.94
C ASP A 58 -18.68 8.57 -14.01
N SER A 59 -18.31 8.24 -15.25
CA SER A 59 -18.28 9.23 -16.34
C SER A 59 -19.54 9.25 -17.20
N ASN A 60 -20.43 8.27 -17.05
CA ASN A 60 -21.55 8.03 -17.96
C ASN A 60 -22.93 8.02 -17.25
N GLY A 61 -22.95 8.04 -15.92
CA GLY A 61 -24.13 8.13 -15.07
C GLY A 61 -24.85 6.80 -14.79
N ASP A 62 -24.27 5.66 -15.13
CA ASP A 62 -24.85 4.32 -14.89
C ASP A 62 -24.70 3.85 -13.44
N GLY A 63 -23.94 4.57 -12.62
CA GLY A 63 -23.65 4.26 -11.22
C GLY A 63 -22.40 3.41 -11.01
N GLN A 64 -21.68 3.02 -12.06
CA GLN A 64 -20.44 2.25 -12.03
C GLN A 64 -19.27 3.18 -12.33
N GLY A 65 -18.23 3.15 -11.51
CA GLY A 65 -16.99 3.85 -11.82
C GLY A 65 -16.27 3.19 -13.00
N ASP A 66 -15.62 4.00 -13.83
CA ASP A 66 -15.06 3.57 -15.11
C ASP A 66 -13.71 4.27 -15.44
N LEU A 67 -13.02 3.78 -16.49
CA LEU A 67 -11.70 4.28 -16.89
C LEU A 67 -11.71 5.74 -17.37
N ASN A 68 -12.82 6.19 -17.97
CA ASN A 68 -12.97 7.57 -18.39
C ASN A 68 -13.21 8.48 -17.19
N GLY A 69 -13.89 8.01 -16.16
CA GLY A 69 -14.00 8.68 -14.86
C GLY A 69 -12.62 8.88 -14.24
N VAL A 70 -11.80 7.82 -14.16
CA VAL A 70 -10.40 7.98 -13.70
C VAL A 70 -9.65 9.03 -14.52
N THR A 71 -9.83 9.02 -15.86
CA THR A 71 -9.19 9.98 -16.76
C THR A 71 -9.63 11.42 -16.49
N GLN A 72 -10.92 11.66 -16.24
CA GLN A 72 -11.48 12.99 -15.95
C GLN A 72 -10.93 13.59 -14.65
N HIS A 73 -10.56 12.75 -13.68
CA HIS A 73 -10.05 13.18 -12.38
C HIS A 73 -8.52 13.13 -12.27
N LEU A 74 -7.76 12.96 -13.36
CA LEU A 74 -6.29 12.98 -13.27
C LEU A 74 -5.73 14.31 -12.75
N ASP A 75 -6.39 15.45 -12.99
CA ASP A 75 -5.92 16.76 -12.49
C ASP A 75 -6.07 16.91 -10.97
N TYR A 76 -7.00 16.17 -10.35
CA TYR A 76 -7.10 16.06 -8.89
C TYR A 76 -5.84 15.37 -8.31
N LEU A 77 -5.36 14.34 -9.00
CA LEU A 77 -4.19 13.56 -8.60
C LEU A 77 -2.89 14.31 -8.90
N ASN A 78 -2.72 14.78 -10.14
CA ASN A 78 -1.58 15.58 -10.58
C ASN A 78 -1.90 16.37 -11.86
N THR A 79 -1.72 17.68 -11.81
CA THR A 79 -1.90 18.59 -12.95
C THR A 79 -0.77 18.52 -13.99
N GLY A 80 0.35 17.87 -13.64
CA GLY A 80 1.60 17.94 -14.40
C GLY A 80 2.38 19.25 -14.21
N ASN A 81 1.83 20.22 -13.47
CA ASN A 81 2.52 21.46 -13.13
C ASN A 81 3.22 21.32 -11.77
N PRO A 82 4.57 21.37 -11.71
CA PRO A 82 5.31 21.29 -10.44
C PRO A 82 4.91 22.38 -9.44
N GLN A 83 4.45 23.54 -9.91
CA GLN A 83 4.05 24.68 -9.07
C GLN A 83 2.59 24.66 -8.64
N SER A 84 1.78 23.70 -9.12
CA SER A 84 0.39 23.61 -8.68
C SER A 84 0.30 23.35 -7.17
N THR A 85 -0.69 23.94 -6.52
CA THR A 85 -1.00 23.69 -5.11
C THR A 85 -2.35 23.02 -4.92
N THR A 86 -3.06 22.73 -6.01
CA THR A 86 -4.44 22.23 -6.00
C THR A 86 -4.54 20.72 -6.12
N ASP A 87 -3.46 20.04 -6.52
CA ASP A 87 -3.39 18.60 -6.73
C ASP A 87 -2.63 17.88 -5.60
N LEU A 88 -2.78 16.55 -5.56
CA LEU A 88 -2.12 15.68 -4.58
C LEU A 88 -0.63 15.43 -4.88
N LYS A 89 -0.11 15.76 -6.07
CA LYS A 89 1.28 15.43 -6.48
C LYS A 89 1.53 13.92 -6.58
N VAL A 90 0.51 13.17 -6.98
CA VAL A 90 0.61 11.73 -7.26
C VAL A 90 1.44 11.53 -8.54
N GLN A 91 2.37 10.58 -8.51
CA GLN A 91 3.25 10.28 -9.66
C GLN A 91 3.09 8.83 -10.13
N GLY A 92 2.33 8.01 -9.41
CA GLY A 92 2.00 6.64 -9.76
C GLY A 92 0.53 6.32 -9.47
N LEU A 93 -0.14 5.59 -10.35
CA LEU A 93 -1.42 4.95 -10.06
C LEU A 93 -1.19 3.46 -9.93
N TRP A 94 -1.72 2.87 -8.86
CA TRP A 94 -1.97 1.45 -8.79
C TRP A 94 -3.46 1.23 -9.07
N MET A 95 -3.76 0.59 -10.19
CA MET A 95 -5.12 0.19 -10.50
C MET A 95 -5.32 -1.25 -10.04
N THR A 96 -6.32 -1.47 -9.18
CA THR A 96 -6.82 -2.83 -8.89
C THR A 96 -7.23 -3.52 -10.20
N PRO A 97 -7.48 -4.84 -10.24
CA PRO A 97 -7.70 -5.56 -11.49
C PRO A 97 -8.79 -4.92 -12.38
N ILE A 98 -8.38 -4.52 -13.58
CA ILE A 98 -9.27 -3.93 -14.60
C ILE A 98 -9.61 -4.91 -15.73
N PHE A 99 -9.26 -6.18 -15.55
CA PHE A 99 -9.40 -7.21 -16.57
C PHE A 99 -10.80 -7.81 -16.61
N ALA A 100 -11.14 -8.45 -17.72
CA ALA A 100 -12.39 -9.20 -17.82
C ALA A 100 -12.52 -10.22 -16.68
N SER A 101 -13.56 -10.07 -15.87
CA SER A 101 -13.86 -10.87 -14.68
C SER A 101 -15.38 -10.88 -14.44
N PRO A 102 -15.95 -11.96 -13.85
CA PRO A 102 -17.36 -12.01 -13.51
C PRO A 102 -17.69 -11.28 -12.20
N SER A 103 -16.74 -11.17 -11.26
CA SER A 103 -16.93 -10.48 -9.99
C SER A 103 -16.89 -8.95 -10.14
N TYR A 104 -17.26 -8.24 -9.07
CA TYR A 104 -17.07 -6.79 -9.00
C TYR A 104 -15.62 -6.41 -8.65
N HIS A 105 -14.88 -7.28 -7.93
CA HIS A 105 -13.54 -6.97 -7.43
C HIS A 105 -12.42 -7.28 -8.45
N GLY A 106 -12.64 -8.20 -9.40
CA GLY A 106 -11.80 -8.38 -10.58
C GLY A 106 -10.65 -9.40 -10.47
N TYR A 107 -10.42 -10.00 -9.29
CA TYR A 107 -9.28 -10.91 -9.04
C TYR A 107 -9.45 -12.30 -9.70
N ASP A 108 -10.68 -12.70 -9.99
CA ASP A 108 -11.04 -13.88 -10.78
C ASP A 108 -11.00 -13.55 -12.28
N VAL A 109 -9.81 -13.58 -12.87
CA VAL A 109 -9.59 -13.13 -14.26
C VAL A 109 -9.99 -14.19 -15.29
N THR A 110 -10.84 -13.80 -16.24
CA THR A 110 -11.24 -14.61 -17.41
C THR A 110 -10.36 -14.36 -18.63
N ASN A 111 -9.81 -13.15 -18.75
CA ASN A 111 -8.88 -12.78 -19.82
C ASN A 111 -7.99 -11.59 -19.38
N TYR A 112 -6.71 -11.86 -19.12
CA TYR A 112 -5.75 -10.84 -18.70
C TYR A 112 -5.42 -9.80 -19.77
N GLU A 113 -5.72 -10.04 -21.05
CA GLU A 113 -5.41 -9.11 -22.15
C GLU A 113 -6.64 -8.29 -22.59
N ALA A 114 -7.77 -8.44 -21.89
CA ALA A 114 -9.00 -7.71 -22.15
C ALA A 114 -9.42 -6.88 -20.93
N ILE A 115 -9.90 -5.66 -21.19
CA ILE A 115 -10.51 -4.79 -20.16
C ILE A 115 -11.88 -5.36 -19.77
N ASN A 116 -12.25 -5.23 -18.50
CA ASN A 116 -13.60 -5.50 -18.04
C ASN A 116 -14.59 -4.58 -18.76
N PRO A 117 -15.57 -5.10 -19.52
CA PRO A 117 -16.49 -4.25 -20.27
C PRO A 117 -17.34 -3.32 -19.39
N LYS A 118 -17.48 -3.62 -18.08
CA LYS A 118 -18.13 -2.72 -17.12
C LYS A 118 -17.30 -1.47 -16.79
N LEU A 119 -15.98 -1.51 -17.02
CA LEU A 119 -15.06 -0.41 -16.70
C LEU A 119 -14.68 0.39 -17.96
N GLY A 120 -14.99 -0.12 -19.16
CA GLY A 120 -14.73 0.56 -20.43
C GLY A 120 -14.09 -0.34 -21.47
N THR A 121 -13.38 0.27 -22.41
CA THR A 121 -12.74 -0.40 -23.54
C THR A 121 -11.22 -0.29 -23.50
N MET A 122 -10.53 -1.04 -24.36
CA MET A 122 -9.08 -0.88 -24.53
C MET A 122 -8.70 0.53 -25.01
N ALA A 123 -9.55 1.19 -25.79
CA ALA A 123 -9.31 2.56 -26.25
C ALA A 123 -9.40 3.57 -25.09
N ASP A 124 -10.33 3.37 -24.15
CA ASP A 124 -10.43 4.18 -22.94
C ASP A 124 -9.18 4.01 -22.07
N PHE A 125 -8.69 2.77 -21.94
CA PHE A 125 -7.42 2.49 -21.25
C PHE A 125 -6.22 3.19 -21.91
N GLU A 126 -6.07 3.08 -23.23
CA GLU A 126 -4.99 3.74 -23.97
C GLU A 126 -5.06 5.26 -23.85
N ASN A 127 -6.28 5.83 -23.83
CA ASN A 127 -6.50 7.24 -23.53
C ASN A 127 -6.08 7.59 -22.10
N LEU A 128 -6.46 6.81 -21.09
CA LEU A 128 -6.04 6.99 -19.70
C LEU A 128 -4.51 7.02 -19.59
N ILE A 129 -3.81 6.04 -20.18
CA ILE A 129 -2.34 5.99 -20.20
C ILE A 129 -1.75 7.25 -20.86
N ALA A 130 -2.29 7.67 -22.00
CA ALA A 130 -1.82 8.86 -22.70
C ALA A 130 -2.02 10.14 -21.87
N GLN A 131 -3.14 10.29 -21.17
CA GLN A 131 -3.44 11.45 -20.32
C GLN A 131 -2.66 11.45 -19.02
N ALA A 132 -2.46 10.28 -18.41
CA ALA A 132 -1.61 10.10 -17.23
C ALA A 132 -0.16 10.49 -17.53
N LYS A 133 0.38 10.03 -18.68
CA LYS A 133 1.72 10.37 -19.13
C LYS A 133 1.95 11.87 -19.30
N LYS A 134 0.96 12.61 -19.83
CA LYS A 134 1.04 14.10 -19.96
C LYS A 134 1.21 14.79 -18.61
N ARG A 135 0.75 14.18 -17.53
CA ARG A 135 0.80 14.68 -16.14
C ARG A 135 1.97 14.12 -15.34
N GLY A 136 2.82 13.30 -15.95
CA GLY A 136 3.93 12.63 -15.26
C GLY A 136 3.47 11.50 -14.32
N ILE A 137 2.28 10.95 -14.56
CA ILE A 137 1.72 9.85 -13.78
C ILE A 137 2.07 8.53 -14.48
N ALA A 138 2.81 7.66 -13.80
CA ALA A 138 3.03 6.27 -14.20
C ALA A 138 1.81 5.42 -13.79
N VAL A 139 1.45 4.42 -14.58
CA VAL A 139 0.35 3.50 -14.23
C VAL A 139 0.90 2.10 -14.07
N ILE A 140 0.64 1.46 -12.94
CA ILE A 140 0.90 0.04 -12.70
C ILE A 140 -0.43 -0.71 -12.57
N LEU A 141 -0.42 -1.96 -13.02
CA LEU A 141 -1.59 -2.83 -12.97
C LEU A 141 -1.42 -3.93 -11.93
N ASP A 142 -2.49 -4.21 -11.21
CA ASP A 142 -2.59 -5.36 -10.33
C ASP A 142 -2.66 -6.67 -11.12
N MET A 143 -1.83 -7.66 -10.78
CA MET A 143 -1.63 -8.89 -11.54
C MET A 143 -1.82 -10.13 -10.65
N PRO A 144 -3.05 -10.70 -10.59
CA PRO A 144 -3.33 -11.96 -9.92
C PRO A 144 -2.89 -13.15 -10.77
N PHE A 145 -1.57 -13.36 -10.86
CA PHE A 145 -1.01 -14.49 -11.62
C PHE A 145 -1.11 -15.84 -10.91
N ASN A 146 -1.57 -15.89 -9.65
CA ASN A 146 -1.74 -17.15 -8.92
C ASN A 146 -2.85 -18.02 -9.53
N HIS A 147 -3.96 -17.42 -9.92
CA HIS A 147 -5.19 -18.12 -10.27
C HIS A 147 -5.93 -17.43 -11.42
N THR A 148 -6.85 -18.14 -12.06
CA THR A 148 -7.80 -17.58 -13.04
C THR A 148 -9.23 -17.79 -12.57
N ALA A 149 -10.24 -17.22 -13.22
CA ALA A 149 -11.64 -17.59 -12.97
C ALA A 149 -11.97 -19.02 -13.45
N THR A 150 -12.99 -19.65 -12.85
CA THR A 150 -13.54 -20.95 -13.30
C THR A 150 -14.14 -20.91 -14.72
N ASN A 151 -14.62 -19.76 -15.19
CA ASN A 151 -15.09 -19.56 -16.57
C ASN A 151 -14.00 -18.97 -17.48
N ASN A 152 -12.72 -19.06 -17.09
CA ASN A 152 -11.61 -18.79 -17.99
C ASN A 152 -11.50 -19.90 -19.04
N VAL A 153 -11.25 -19.53 -20.30
CA VAL A 153 -11.13 -20.48 -21.42
C VAL A 153 -10.06 -21.55 -21.19
N TRP A 154 -9.00 -21.24 -20.43
CA TRP A 154 -7.99 -22.22 -20.04
C TRP A 154 -8.60 -23.28 -19.11
N PHE A 155 -9.33 -22.88 -18.07
CA PHE A 155 -9.93 -23.82 -17.13
C PHE A 155 -11.07 -24.64 -17.76
N GLU A 156 -11.91 -24.02 -18.59
CA GLU A 156 -12.97 -24.73 -19.31
C GLU A 156 -12.42 -25.83 -20.22
N LYS A 157 -11.32 -25.55 -20.94
CA LYS A 157 -10.63 -26.55 -21.77
C LYS A 157 -9.95 -27.62 -20.92
N ALA A 158 -9.42 -27.26 -19.75
CA ALA A 158 -8.87 -28.23 -18.80
C ALA A 158 -9.96 -29.20 -18.30
N LEU A 159 -11.16 -28.69 -17.97
CA LEU A 159 -12.32 -29.49 -17.59
C LEU A 159 -12.77 -30.44 -18.71
N ALA A 160 -12.72 -29.96 -19.97
CA ALA A 160 -13.00 -30.76 -21.16
C ALA A 160 -11.91 -31.79 -21.50
N GLY A 161 -10.79 -31.81 -20.76
CA GLY A 161 -9.72 -32.80 -20.91
C GLY A 161 -8.67 -32.46 -21.98
N ASP A 162 -8.61 -31.21 -22.45
CA ASP A 162 -7.52 -30.76 -23.32
C ASP A 162 -6.20 -30.85 -22.56
N LYS A 163 -5.31 -31.73 -23.01
CA LYS A 163 -4.04 -32.05 -22.34
C LYS A 163 -3.17 -30.82 -22.08
N LYS A 164 -3.17 -29.83 -22.99
CA LYS A 164 -2.37 -28.61 -22.80
C LYS A 164 -2.88 -27.85 -21.58
N TYR A 165 -4.18 -27.60 -21.53
CA TYR A 165 -4.79 -26.78 -20.49
C TYR A 165 -4.99 -27.54 -19.17
N VAL A 166 -5.16 -28.87 -19.18
CA VAL A 166 -5.10 -29.67 -17.95
C VAL A 166 -3.79 -29.40 -17.20
N ASN A 167 -2.67 -29.31 -17.92
CA ASN A 167 -1.36 -29.03 -17.30
C ASN A 167 -1.20 -27.58 -16.82
N TYR A 168 -2.10 -26.66 -17.20
CA TYR A 168 -2.05 -25.27 -16.71
C TYR A 168 -2.48 -25.14 -15.25
N TYR A 169 -3.11 -26.17 -14.68
CA TYR A 169 -3.64 -26.16 -13.31
C TYR A 169 -3.10 -27.35 -12.51
N ASN A 170 -3.20 -27.26 -11.19
CA ASN A 170 -2.83 -28.34 -10.28
C ASN A 170 -4.05 -29.23 -10.00
N TRP A 171 -3.90 -30.55 -10.19
CA TRP A 171 -4.99 -31.52 -10.08
C TRP A 171 -4.66 -32.66 -9.11
N SER A 172 -5.69 -33.20 -8.46
CA SER A 172 -5.62 -34.39 -7.62
C SER A 172 -6.79 -35.34 -7.94
N SER A 173 -6.54 -36.65 -7.83
CA SER A 173 -7.59 -37.69 -7.93
C SER A 173 -8.31 -37.93 -6.60
N GLN A 174 -7.80 -37.36 -5.50
CA GLN A 174 -8.34 -37.50 -4.15
C GLN A 174 -8.55 -36.12 -3.52
N PRO A 175 -9.48 -35.99 -2.56
CA PRO A 175 -9.62 -34.76 -1.78
C PRO A 175 -8.29 -34.36 -1.13
N LYS A 176 -7.97 -33.07 -1.17
CA LYS A 176 -6.80 -32.46 -0.54
C LYS A 176 -7.19 -31.10 0.02
N GLN A 177 -6.58 -30.67 1.12
CA GLN A 177 -6.73 -29.30 1.60
C GLN A 177 -6.30 -28.31 0.51
N GLY A 178 -7.04 -27.20 0.37
CA GLY A 178 -6.82 -26.21 -0.68
C GLY A 178 -7.39 -26.60 -2.05
N TYR A 179 -8.03 -27.77 -2.17
CA TYR A 179 -8.54 -28.27 -3.45
C TYR A 179 -10.07 -28.44 -3.42
N ASN A 180 -10.73 -28.10 -4.54
CA ASN A 180 -12.17 -28.22 -4.72
C ASN A 180 -12.54 -29.25 -5.79
N LEU A 181 -13.70 -29.89 -5.65
CA LEU A 181 -14.20 -30.87 -6.61
C LEU A 181 -14.72 -30.18 -7.88
N ALA A 182 -14.17 -30.53 -9.03
CA ALA A 182 -14.62 -30.09 -10.34
C ALA A 182 -15.76 -30.97 -10.90
N SER A 183 -16.45 -30.44 -11.92
CA SER A 183 -17.52 -31.15 -12.64
C SER A 183 -17.07 -32.43 -13.35
N ASN A 184 -15.78 -32.58 -13.64
CA ASN A 184 -15.19 -33.79 -14.24
C ASN A 184 -14.79 -34.87 -13.22
N GLY A 185 -15.14 -34.70 -11.94
CA GLY A 185 -14.88 -35.65 -10.87
C GLY A 185 -13.45 -35.63 -10.31
N LYS A 186 -12.60 -34.69 -10.74
CA LYS A 186 -11.25 -34.48 -10.18
C LYS A 186 -11.25 -33.28 -9.22
N TYR A 187 -10.23 -33.19 -8.39
CA TYR A 187 -9.99 -32.06 -7.50
C TYR A 187 -8.96 -31.11 -8.12
N TYR A 188 -9.19 -29.80 -8.08
CA TYR A 188 -8.24 -28.77 -8.54
C TYR A 188 -7.87 -27.87 -7.37
N GLU A 189 -6.64 -27.34 -7.38
CA GLU A 189 -6.17 -26.37 -6.39
C GLU A 189 -6.85 -25.02 -6.56
N SER A 190 -7.25 -24.42 -5.45
CA SER A 190 -7.89 -23.10 -5.38
C SER A 190 -7.81 -22.60 -3.93
N GLU A 191 -6.64 -22.11 -3.51
CA GLU A 191 -6.37 -21.79 -2.11
C GLU A 191 -7.20 -20.58 -1.61
N PHE A 192 -7.54 -19.65 -2.50
CA PHE A 192 -8.30 -18.45 -2.17
C PHE A 192 -9.82 -18.69 -2.12
N ASP A 193 -10.40 -18.99 -3.28
CA ASP A 193 -11.83 -19.27 -3.41
C ASP A 193 -12.05 -20.33 -4.50
N LYS A 194 -13.08 -21.15 -4.37
CA LYS A 194 -13.42 -22.18 -5.36
C LYS A 194 -13.65 -21.63 -6.77
N SER A 195 -13.98 -20.35 -6.92
CA SER A 195 -14.14 -19.70 -8.23
C SER A 195 -12.80 -19.31 -8.88
N MET A 196 -11.68 -19.49 -8.16
CA MET A 196 -10.33 -19.10 -8.55
C MET A 196 -9.37 -20.31 -8.59
N PRO A 197 -9.44 -21.18 -9.62
CA PRO A 197 -8.48 -22.26 -9.82
C PRO A 197 -7.04 -21.75 -9.97
N ASP A 198 -6.14 -22.30 -9.17
CA ASP A 198 -4.71 -21.97 -9.11
C ASP A 198 -3.95 -22.53 -10.32
N LEU A 199 -3.14 -21.67 -10.92
CA LEU A 199 -2.27 -22.00 -12.03
C LEU A 199 -1.08 -22.82 -11.54
N ASN A 200 -0.69 -23.81 -12.34
CA ASN A 200 0.57 -24.52 -12.17
C ASN A 200 1.74 -23.63 -12.62
N LEU A 201 2.24 -22.81 -11.70
CA LEU A 201 3.35 -21.87 -11.95
C LEU A 201 4.70 -22.55 -12.23
N SER A 202 4.81 -23.87 -12.03
CA SER A 202 5.97 -24.64 -12.49
C SER A 202 5.94 -24.92 -14.00
N ASN A 203 4.76 -24.88 -14.63
CA ASN A 203 4.59 -25.22 -16.04
C ASN A 203 5.25 -24.17 -16.95
N PRO A 204 6.18 -24.56 -17.85
CA PRO A 204 6.83 -23.63 -18.76
C PRO A 204 5.89 -22.94 -19.76
N ASP A 205 4.75 -23.55 -20.12
CA ASP A 205 3.77 -22.91 -21.01
C ASP A 205 2.97 -21.84 -20.27
N VAL A 206 2.61 -22.05 -19.00
CA VAL A 206 2.01 -21.00 -18.16
C VAL A 206 2.95 -19.81 -18.03
N LYS A 207 4.25 -20.06 -17.80
CA LYS A 207 5.28 -19.00 -17.78
C LYS A 207 5.36 -18.23 -19.09
N LYS A 208 5.19 -18.89 -20.25
CA LYS A 208 5.15 -18.21 -21.55
C LYS A 208 3.92 -17.31 -21.67
N GLU A 209 2.75 -17.75 -21.21
CA GLU A 209 1.54 -16.91 -21.19
C GLU A 209 1.73 -15.68 -20.29
N ILE A 210 2.27 -15.86 -19.07
CA ILE A 210 2.57 -14.73 -18.16
C ILE A 210 3.56 -13.75 -18.78
N ALA A 211 4.61 -14.24 -19.44
CA ALA A 211 5.57 -13.40 -20.15
C ALA A 211 4.92 -12.62 -21.31
N LYS A 212 3.96 -13.23 -22.01
CA LYS A 212 3.18 -12.57 -23.06
C LYS A 212 2.27 -11.48 -22.50
N ILE A 213 1.55 -11.77 -21.41
CA ILE A 213 0.64 -10.84 -20.74
C ILE A 213 1.40 -9.61 -20.22
N THR A 214 2.52 -9.82 -19.53
CA THR A 214 3.37 -8.71 -19.05
C THR A 214 3.88 -7.85 -20.21
N LYS A 215 4.38 -8.48 -21.29
CA LYS A 215 4.81 -7.77 -22.50
C LYS A 215 3.69 -6.94 -23.13
N PHE A 216 2.49 -7.52 -23.23
CA PHE A 216 1.32 -6.87 -23.82
C PHE A 216 0.98 -5.56 -23.10
N TRP A 217 0.96 -5.56 -21.77
CA TRP A 217 0.65 -4.37 -20.99
C TRP A 217 1.78 -3.34 -21.00
N LEU A 218 3.05 -3.78 -20.93
CA LEU A 218 4.19 -2.87 -21.09
C LEU A 218 4.18 -2.18 -22.47
N ASP A 219 3.85 -2.92 -23.54
CA ASP A 219 3.74 -2.35 -24.89
C ASP A 219 2.62 -1.30 -25.01
N LYS A 220 1.61 -1.37 -24.14
CA LYS A 220 0.53 -0.37 -24.02
C LYS A 220 0.89 0.83 -23.15
N GLY A 221 2.10 0.87 -22.59
CA GLY A 221 2.61 2.00 -21.79
C GLY A 221 2.39 1.88 -20.29
N VAL A 222 1.98 0.71 -19.80
CA VAL A 222 2.03 0.38 -18.37
C VAL A 222 3.48 0.47 -17.89
N SER A 223 3.69 1.07 -16.73
CA SER A 223 5.02 1.35 -16.16
C SER A 223 5.49 0.29 -15.17
N GLY A 224 4.77 -0.82 -15.05
CA GLY A 224 5.07 -1.92 -14.14
C GLY A 224 3.84 -2.56 -13.52
N PHE A 225 4.00 -3.31 -12.43
CA PHE A 225 2.96 -4.20 -11.92
C PHE A 225 2.93 -4.25 -10.39
N ARG A 226 1.73 -4.42 -9.83
CA ARG A 226 1.54 -4.92 -8.47
C ARG A 226 1.25 -6.42 -8.56
N LEU A 227 2.01 -7.26 -7.87
CA LEU A 227 1.85 -8.72 -7.90
C LEU A 227 1.04 -9.17 -6.69
N ASP A 228 -0.13 -9.73 -6.96
CA ASP A 228 -1.09 -10.20 -5.95
C ASP A 228 -0.66 -11.52 -5.31
N GLY A 229 -0.92 -11.66 -4.01
CA GLY A 229 -0.90 -12.95 -3.30
C GLY A 229 0.39 -13.76 -3.44
N MET A 230 1.57 -13.13 -3.41
CA MET A 230 2.82 -13.79 -3.78
C MET A 230 3.17 -15.00 -2.89
N ALA A 231 2.78 -14.99 -1.61
CA ALA A 231 2.97 -16.15 -0.73
C ALA A 231 2.21 -17.41 -1.18
N TYR A 232 1.17 -17.26 -2.02
CA TYR A 232 0.31 -18.37 -2.41
C TYR A 232 0.76 -19.08 -3.69
N TYR A 233 1.79 -18.57 -4.38
CA TYR A 233 2.29 -19.13 -5.65
C TYR A 233 2.67 -20.62 -5.59
N TYR A 234 3.07 -21.13 -4.43
CA TYR A 234 3.38 -22.54 -4.19
C TYR A 234 2.86 -23.03 -2.83
N GLY A 235 1.66 -22.62 -2.42
CA GLY A 235 1.03 -23.05 -1.17
C GLY A 235 0.43 -21.89 -0.39
N THR A 236 0.78 -21.76 0.89
CA THR A 236 0.27 -20.70 1.77
C THR A 236 1.39 -19.95 2.51
N SER A 237 2.63 -20.03 2.02
CA SER A 237 3.79 -19.33 2.59
C SER A 237 4.91 -19.19 1.56
N VAL A 238 5.83 -18.27 1.81
CA VAL A 238 6.99 -18.04 0.95
C VAL A 238 7.98 -19.20 1.08
N ASP A 239 8.17 -19.95 -0.01
CA ASP A 239 9.20 -20.99 -0.09
C ASP A 239 10.26 -20.70 -1.17
N LYS A 240 11.20 -21.64 -1.33
CA LYS A 240 12.26 -21.52 -2.35
C LYS A 240 11.72 -21.50 -3.79
N ASN A 241 10.57 -22.13 -4.06
CA ASN A 241 9.94 -22.13 -5.37
C ASN A 241 9.26 -20.79 -5.63
N THR A 242 8.61 -20.19 -4.63
CA THR A 242 8.08 -18.83 -4.68
C THR A 242 9.19 -17.85 -5.05
N VAL A 243 10.30 -17.84 -4.31
CA VAL A 243 11.45 -16.96 -4.61
C VAL A 243 12.02 -17.22 -6.02
N LYS A 244 12.12 -18.48 -6.44
CA LYS A 244 12.64 -18.86 -7.77
C LYS A 244 11.72 -18.39 -8.90
N PHE A 245 10.41 -18.54 -8.75
CA PHE A 245 9.42 -18.06 -9.72
C PHE A 245 9.43 -16.54 -9.80
N SER A 246 9.38 -15.86 -8.65
CA SER A 246 9.45 -14.39 -8.58
C SER A 246 10.74 -13.86 -9.20
N SER A 247 11.89 -14.53 -8.97
CA SER A 247 13.15 -14.18 -9.62
C SER A 247 13.09 -14.30 -11.14
N TRP A 248 12.43 -15.34 -11.66
CA TRP A 248 12.22 -15.51 -13.09
C TRP A 248 11.29 -14.42 -13.64
N LEU A 249 10.22 -14.08 -12.92
CA LEU A 249 9.28 -13.04 -13.32
C LEU A 249 9.95 -11.65 -13.36
N MET A 250 10.75 -11.32 -12.34
CA MET A 250 11.51 -10.05 -12.31
C MET A 250 12.49 -9.95 -13.47
N LYS A 251 13.22 -11.03 -13.77
CA LYS A 251 14.11 -11.08 -14.94
C LYS A 251 13.35 -10.91 -16.25
N THR A 252 12.17 -11.52 -16.34
CA THR A 252 11.31 -11.45 -17.53
C THR A 252 10.82 -10.03 -17.75
N ILE A 253 10.17 -9.42 -16.74
CA ILE A 253 9.67 -8.04 -16.80
C ILE A 253 10.80 -7.06 -17.11
N HIS A 254 11.93 -7.10 -16.39
CA HIS A 254 13.03 -6.17 -16.63
C HIS A 254 13.78 -6.40 -17.95
N SER A 255 13.66 -7.58 -18.56
CA SER A 255 14.16 -7.81 -19.93
C SER A 255 13.27 -7.15 -20.99
N GLN A 256 11.98 -6.99 -20.69
CA GLN A 256 10.99 -6.35 -21.55
C GLN A 256 11.03 -4.82 -21.38
N ASP A 257 11.13 -4.33 -20.14
CA ASP A 257 11.39 -2.93 -19.82
C ASP A 257 12.21 -2.81 -18.53
N LYS A 258 13.44 -2.29 -18.64
CA LYS A 258 14.36 -2.07 -17.51
C LYS A 258 13.86 -1.02 -16.51
N LYS A 259 12.89 -0.20 -16.88
CA LYS A 259 12.29 0.86 -16.05
C LYS A 259 10.97 0.44 -15.40
N ALA A 260 10.48 -0.77 -15.70
CA ALA A 260 9.28 -1.29 -15.07
C ALA A 260 9.46 -1.34 -13.55
N TYR A 261 8.50 -0.78 -12.82
CA TYR A 261 8.46 -0.84 -11.36
C TYR A 261 7.55 -1.97 -10.90
N VAL A 262 8.06 -2.86 -10.06
CA VAL A 262 7.28 -3.99 -9.54
C VAL A 262 7.21 -3.93 -8.03
N VAL A 263 5.99 -3.92 -7.51
CA VAL A 263 5.68 -4.07 -6.08
C VAL A 263 4.92 -5.38 -5.86
N GLY A 264 5.26 -6.12 -4.81
CA GLY A 264 4.57 -7.36 -4.47
C GLY A 264 3.72 -7.23 -3.21
N GLU A 265 2.64 -7.98 -3.18
CA GLU A 265 1.87 -8.24 -1.97
C GLU A 265 2.27 -9.57 -1.37
N ASP A 266 2.56 -9.53 -0.07
CA ASP A 266 2.62 -10.70 0.78
C ASP A 266 2.01 -10.35 2.15
N TYR A 267 0.79 -10.82 2.40
CA TYR A 267 0.11 -10.65 3.69
C TYR A 267 0.69 -11.63 4.72
N ALA A 268 1.94 -11.42 5.08
CA ALA A 268 2.72 -12.30 5.94
C ALA A 268 3.59 -11.51 6.94
N GLY A 269 4.33 -12.24 7.77
CA GLY A 269 5.28 -11.67 8.71
C GLY A 269 6.51 -11.07 8.02
N ALA A 270 7.28 -10.28 8.75
CA ALA A 270 8.50 -9.62 8.25
C ALA A 270 9.49 -10.58 7.58
N ASP A 271 9.68 -11.79 8.14
CA ASP A 271 10.61 -12.80 7.61
C ASP A 271 10.23 -13.30 6.20
N ASP A 272 8.94 -13.48 5.92
CA ASP A 272 8.44 -13.95 4.61
C ASP A 272 8.61 -12.85 3.56
N ILE A 273 8.22 -11.63 3.91
CA ILE A 273 8.38 -10.43 3.07
C ILE A 273 9.87 -10.22 2.76
N THR A 274 10.75 -10.27 3.76
CA THR A 274 12.17 -10.00 3.54
C THR A 274 12.86 -11.10 2.73
N SER A 275 12.39 -12.34 2.84
CA SER A 275 12.84 -13.46 2.00
C SER A 275 12.52 -13.24 0.51
N LEU A 276 11.39 -12.62 0.18
CA LEU A 276 11.02 -12.32 -1.21
C LEU A 276 11.92 -11.28 -1.88
N TYR A 277 12.56 -10.38 -1.13
CA TYR A 277 13.53 -9.43 -1.69
C TYR A 277 14.73 -10.12 -2.37
N ALA A 278 15.02 -11.39 -2.04
CA ALA A 278 16.01 -12.19 -2.77
C ALA A 278 15.67 -12.35 -4.26
N SER A 279 14.40 -12.19 -4.65
CA SER A 279 13.93 -12.22 -6.04
C SER A 279 14.33 -11.01 -6.88
N LYS A 280 14.90 -9.97 -6.25
CA LYS A 280 15.22 -8.66 -6.87
C LYS A 280 13.99 -7.86 -7.32
N ILE A 281 12.84 -8.11 -6.71
CA ILE A 281 11.67 -7.23 -6.78
C ILE A 281 12.03 -5.84 -6.25
N ASN A 282 11.43 -4.78 -6.80
CA ASN A 282 11.74 -3.41 -6.37
C ASN A 282 11.20 -3.16 -4.96
N SER A 283 9.95 -3.54 -4.73
CA SER A 283 9.24 -3.25 -3.48
C SER A 283 8.35 -4.41 -3.06
N LEU A 284 8.11 -4.50 -1.76
CA LEU A 284 7.06 -5.32 -1.15
C LEU A 284 6.33 -4.43 -0.15
N PHE A 285 5.01 -4.54 -0.08
CA PHE A 285 4.22 -3.76 0.87
C PHE A 285 4.66 -4.02 2.32
N ALA A 286 4.90 -2.94 3.06
CA ALA A 286 5.36 -3.00 4.45
C ALA A 286 4.22 -3.33 5.44
N PHE A 287 3.54 -4.47 5.27
CA PHE A 287 2.45 -4.92 6.15
C PHE A 287 2.80 -4.90 7.65
N PRO A 288 4.04 -5.24 8.08
CA PRO A 288 4.44 -5.10 9.48
C PRO A 288 4.28 -3.67 10.03
N ASN A 289 4.41 -2.64 9.17
CA ASN A 289 4.35 -1.23 9.55
C ASN A 289 3.01 -0.56 9.18
N ALA A 290 2.10 -1.27 8.51
CA ALA A 290 0.78 -0.74 8.14
C ALA A 290 -0.12 -0.54 9.37
N LEU A 291 -1.05 0.43 9.31
CA LEU A 291 -1.91 0.76 10.47
C LEU A 291 -2.80 -0.39 10.91
N ASN A 292 -3.29 -1.20 9.98
CA ASN A 292 -4.13 -2.35 10.31
C ASN A 292 -3.38 -3.45 11.11
N ASN A 293 -2.06 -3.34 11.26
CA ASN A 293 -1.31 -4.15 12.20
C ASN A 293 -1.28 -3.46 13.58
N ASN A 294 -1.98 -4.04 14.56
CA ASN A 294 -2.07 -3.54 15.94
C ASN A 294 -0.71 -3.40 16.66
N ASN A 295 0.34 -4.05 16.16
CA ASN A 295 1.69 -3.95 16.72
C ASN A 295 2.63 -3.12 15.85
N SER A 296 2.13 -2.43 14.81
CA SER A 296 2.98 -1.60 13.96
C SER A 296 3.59 -0.44 14.74
N PRO A 297 4.82 0.00 14.40
CA PRO A 297 5.46 1.14 15.05
C PRO A 297 4.61 2.41 14.99
N LEU A 298 3.92 2.65 13.86
CA LEU A 298 3.05 3.81 13.69
C LEU A 298 1.79 3.72 14.56
N MET A 299 1.15 2.56 14.65
CA MET A 299 -0.02 2.37 15.51
C MET A 299 0.33 2.63 16.97
N ASN A 300 1.44 2.05 17.46
CA ASN A 300 1.89 2.26 18.83
C ASN A 300 2.19 3.74 19.12
N ALA A 301 2.85 4.44 18.18
CA ALA A 301 3.13 5.86 18.33
C ALA A 301 1.86 6.71 18.37
N LEU A 302 0.83 6.39 17.58
CA LEU A 302 -0.45 7.09 17.60
C LEU A 302 -1.26 6.80 18.87
N MET A 303 -1.31 5.54 19.31
CA MET A 303 -2.13 5.12 20.46
C MET A 303 -1.52 5.52 21.81
N TYR A 304 -0.21 5.38 21.95
CA TYR A 304 0.49 5.56 23.22
C TYR A 304 1.29 6.87 23.28
N GLY A 305 1.36 7.62 22.18
CA GLY A 305 2.18 8.82 22.09
C GLY A 305 3.67 8.50 22.19
N GLU A 306 4.10 7.32 21.74
CA GLU A 306 5.49 6.82 21.81
C GLU A 306 6.20 6.97 20.46
N GLY A 307 6.46 8.20 20.03
CA GLY A 307 7.15 8.51 18.77
C GLY A 307 8.54 7.86 18.61
N SER A 308 9.29 7.62 19.68
CA SER A 308 10.59 6.95 19.59
C SER A 308 10.47 5.56 18.99
N THR A 309 9.43 4.79 19.37
CA THR A 309 9.15 3.45 18.83
C THR A 309 8.92 3.47 17.32
N PHE A 310 8.23 4.49 16.80
CA PHE A 310 8.07 4.69 15.36
C PHE A 310 9.43 4.89 14.68
N SER A 311 10.26 5.82 15.16
CA SER A 311 11.57 6.06 14.52
C SER A 311 12.50 4.84 14.55
N GLU A 312 12.49 4.09 15.65
CA GLU A 312 13.31 2.89 15.83
C GLU A 312 12.82 1.74 14.95
N GLY A 313 11.50 1.51 14.91
CA GLY A 313 10.87 0.49 14.07
C GLY A 313 11.11 0.71 12.59
N GLU A 314 10.89 1.94 12.09
CA GLU A 314 11.13 2.25 10.68
C GLU A 314 12.62 2.14 10.31
N THR A 315 13.53 2.53 11.20
CA THR A 315 14.98 2.35 10.97
C THR A 315 15.36 0.87 10.91
N ALA A 316 14.80 0.04 11.79
CA ALA A 316 15.05 -1.40 11.80
C ALA A 316 14.53 -2.07 10.53
N TRP A 317 13.33 -1.69 10.08
CA TRP A 317 12.75 -2.17 8.82
C TRP A 317 13.59 -1.78 7.60
N ASP A 318 14.00 -0.50 7.51
CA ASP A 318 14.87 0.01 6.46
C ASP A 318 16.19 -0.76 6.40
N ASP A 319 16.81 -1.08 7.54
CA ASP A 319 18.00 -1.92 7.61
C ASP A 319 17.76 -3.36 7.15
N GLU A 320 16.62 -3.95 7.53
CA GLU A 320 16.26 -5.32 7.22
C GLU A 320 16.05 -5.54 5.72
N ILE A 321 15.22 -4.71 5.07
CA ILE A 321 14.94 -4.85 3.63
C ILE A 321 16.19 -4.62 2.78
N HIS A 322 17.05 -3.67 3.17
CA HIS A 322 18.26 -3.36 2.43
C HIS A 322 19.38 -4.39 2.66
N LYS A 323 19.37 -5.10 3.79
CA LYS A 323 20.23 -6.27 3.99
C LYS A 323 19.85 -7.40 3.03
N ALA A 324 18.56 -7.61 2.77
CA ALA A 324 18.08 -8.61 1.81
C ALA A 324 18.27 -8.16 0.35
N ASN A 325 18.00 -6.90 0.04
CA ASN A 325 18.20 -6.31 -1.27
C ASN A 325 18.67 -4.85 -1.17
N PRO A 326 19.98 -4.56 -1.42
CA PRO A 326 20.53 -3.21 -1.28
C PRO A 326 19.94 -2.12 -2.19
N THR A 327 19.11 -2.50 -3.17
CA THR A 327 18.38 -1.61 -4.08
C THR A 327 16.86 -1.73 -3.90
N ALA A 328 16.40 -2.27 -2.76
CA ALA A 328 14.99 -2.25 -2.41
C ALA A 328 14.49 -0.81 -2.34
N ILE A 329 13.20 -0.63 -2.64
CA ILE A 329 12.47 0.60 -2.45
C ILE A 329 11.35 0.23 -1.49
N ASP A 330 11.30 0.86 -0.32
CA ASP A 330 10.22 0.60 0.64
C ASP A 330 8.86 1.01 0.06
N ALA A 331 7.79 0.40 0.55
CA ALA A 331 6.41 0.68 0.12
C ALA A 331 5.49 0.90 1.32
N PRO A 332 5.65 2.04 2.04
CA PRO A 332 4.83 2.37 3.19
C PRO A 332 3.39 2.73 2.77
N PHE A 333 2.42 2.30 3.58
CA PHE A 333 1.00 2.57 3.37
C PHE A 333 0.26 2.43 4.69
N LEU A 334 -0.93 3.02 4.80
CA LEU A 334 -1.77 2.87 6.00
C LEU A 334 -2.68 1.64 5.87
N THR A 335 -3.46 1.59 4.79
CA THR A 335 -4.46 0.56 4.47
C THR A 335 -4.62 0.44 2.95
N ASN A 336 -5.26 -0.62 2.47
CA ASN A 336 -5.56 -0.82 1.04
C ASN A 336 -7.01 -1.36 0.87
N HIS A 337 -7.37 -1.80 -0.34
CA HIS A 337 -8.71 -2.30 -0.65
C HIS A 337 -9.15 -3.58 0.11
N ASP A 338 -8.24 -4.34 0.71
CA ASP A 338 -8.55 -5.55 1.50
C ASP A 338 -8.60 -5.29 3.01
N MET A 339 -8.24 -4.08 3.43
CA MET A 339 -8.21 -3.67 4.83
C MET A 339 -9.40 -2.77 5.20
N ASP A 340 -9.77 -2.80 6.48
CA ASP A 340 -10.61 -1.73 7.02
C ASP A 340 -9.91 -0.38 6.80
N ARG A 341 -10.67 0.67 6.48
CA ARG A 341 -10.09 1.96 6.10
C ARG A 341 -9.34 2.60 7.27
N ALA A 342 -8.29 3.36 6.95
CA ALA A 342 -7.40 4.02 7.92
C ALA A 342 -8.13 4.80 9.03
N ILE A 343 -9.30 5.38 8.74
CA ILE A 343 -10.07 6.15 9.72
C ILE A 343 -10.54 5.32 10.93
N ASN A 344 -10.69 3.99 10.78
CA ASN A 344 -11.04 3.11 11.89
C ASN A 344 -9.92 2.98 12.94
N PHE A 345 -8.72 3.46 12.61
CA PHE A 345 -7.51 3.37 13.43
C PHE A 345 -7.05 4.73 13.96
N THR A 346 -7.76 5.81 13.65
CA THR A 346 -7.47 7.16 14.13
C THR A 346 -8.73 7.79 14.70
N ASN A 347 -8.69 8.32 15.92
CA ASN A 347 -9.88 8.77 16.65
C ASN A 347 -10.23 10.23 16.37
N THR A 348 -9.25 11.02 15.92
CA THR A 348 -9.38 12.47 15.77
C THR A 348 -8.73 12.96 14.48
N LEU A 349 -9.22 14.09 13.94
CA LEU A 349 -8.60 14.72 12.77
C LEU A 349 -7.08 15.00 12.94
N PRO A 350 -6.59 15.46 14.12
CA PRO A 350 -5.17 15.53 14.40
C PRO A 350 -4.43 14.20 14.26
N GLU A 351 -4.97 13.10 14.78
CA GLU A 351 -4.38 11.76 14.63
C GLU A 351 -4.34 11.34 13.15
N SER A 352 -5.42 11.53 12.39
CA SER A 352 -5.44 11.18 10.95
C SER A 352 -4.40 11.98 10.15
N LYS A 353 -4.24 13.26 10.47
CA LYS A 353 -3.21 14.13 9.88
C LYS A 353 -1.80 13.72 10.30
N MET A 354 -1.60 13.31 11.56
CA MET A 354 -0.30 12.83 12.06
C MET A 354 0.09 11.49 11.43
N ALA A 355 -0.85 10.56 11.30
CA ALA A 355 -0.66 9.30 10.59
C ALA A 355 -0.20 9.55 9.14
N ALA A 356 -0.93 10.42 8.42
CA ALA A 356 -0.59 10.83 7.06
C ALA A 356 0.83 11.42 6.95
N SER A 357 1.18 12.38 7.81
CA SER A 357 2.51 13.00 7.82
C SER A 357 3.62 11.97 8.06
N SER A 358 3.37 10.98 8.92
CA SER A 358 4.37 10.01 9.34
C SER A 358 4.78 9.09 8.20
N TYR A 359 3.83 8.42 7.54
CA TYR A 359 4.17 7.44 6.50
C TYR A 359 4.51 8.09 5.16
N LEU A 360 3.83 9.19 4.78
CA LEU A 360 4.10 9.87 3.51
C LEU A 360 5.50 10.50 3.47
N LEU A 361 6.09 10.79 4.63
CA LEU A 361 7.44 11.31 4.74
C LEU A 361 8.48 10.22 5.05
N MET A 362 8.15 8.93 4.94
CA MET A 362 9.15 7.84 4.98
C MET A 362 9.85 7.63 3.63
N PRO A 363 11.02 6.94 3.61
CA PRO A 363 11.70 6.50 2.40
C PRO A 363 10.84 5.64 1.48
N GLY A 364 11.26 5.56 0.22
CA GLY A 364 10.60 4.75 -0.79
C GLY A 364 9.34 5.37 -1.37
N ASN A 365 8.38 4.52 -1.69
CA ASN A 365 7.19 4.81 -2.48
C ASN A 365 5.94 4.67 -1.62
N PRO A 366 5.37 5.76 -1.07
CA PRO A 366 4.15 5.65 -0.31
C PRO A 366 2.95 5.33 -1.21
N PHE A 367 1.99 4.55 -0.70
CA PHE A 367 0.73 4.23 -1.37
C PHE A 367 -0.46 4.77 -0.58
N ILE A 368 -1.23 5.65 -1.22
CA ILE A 368 -2.45 6.25 -0.67
C ILE A 368 -3.66 5.50 -1.25
N TYR A 369 -4.53 4.95 -0.40
CA TYR A 369 -5.78 4.34 -0.87
C TYR A 369 -6.86 5.40 -1.12
N TYR A 370 -7.61 5.31 -2.23
CA TYR A 370 -8.56 6.38 -2.56
C TYR A 370 -9.58 6.65 -1.44
N GLY A 371 -9.76 7.93 -1.12
CA GLY A 371 -10.60 8.38 -0.02
C GLY A 371 -9.91 8.39 1.35
N GLU A 372 -8.71 7.84 1.49
CA GLU A 372 -7.88 7.97 2.70
C GLU A 372 -7.64 9.45 3.04
N GLU A 373 -7.37 10.27 2.02
CA GLU A 373 -7.16 11.70 2.14
C GLU A 373 -8.42 12.47 2.54
N LEU A 374 -9.59 11.85 2.46
CA LEU A 374 -10.86 12.39 2.94
C LEU A 374 -11.22 11.89 4.35
N GLY A 375 -10.50 10.89 4.85
CA GLY A 375 -10.86 10.16 6.06
C GLY A 375 -12.11 9.31 5.82
N MET A 376 -12.18 8.64 4.67
CA MET A 376 -13.35 7.87 4.25
C MET A 376 -13.55 6.61 5.10
N SER A 377 -14.80 6.31 5.47
CA SER A 377 -15.18 5.12 6.25
C SER A 377 -15.42 3.89 5.38
N GLY A 378 -15.29 2.72 6.00
CA GLY A 378 -15.35 1.41 5.36
C GLY A 378 -14.72 0.35 6.25
N SER A 379 -15.47 -0.70 6.59
CA SER A 379 -14.97 -1.81 7.41
C SER A 379 -15.84 -3.06 7.31
N GLY A 380 -15.32 -4.18 7.81
CA GLY A 380 -16.06 -5.43 7.90
C GLY A 380 -16.05 -6.20 6.57
N VAL A 381 -17.21 -6.34 5.93
CA VAL A 381 -17.31 -7.10 4.67
C VAL A 381 -16.50 -6.43 3.56
N ASP A 382 -16.04 -7.24 2.61
CA ASP A 382 -15.15 -6.84 1.51
C ASP A 382 -15.65 -5.59 0.76
N GLN A 383 -16.94 -5.58 0.42
CA GLN A 383 -17.62 -4.50 -0.30
C GLN A 383 -17.50 -3.14 0.39
N ASN A 384 -17.56 -3.13 1.73
CA ASN A 384 -17.53 -1.89 2.51
C ASN A 384 -16.15 -1.22 2.48
N LYS A 385 -15.09 -1.98 2.22
CA LYS A 385 -13.73 -1.47 2.07
C LYS A 385 -13.53 -0.80 0.71
N ARG A 386 -14.45 -1.01 -0.25
CA ARG A 386 -14.42 -0.53 -1.63
C ARG A 386 -15.56 0.44 -1.98
N LEU A 387 -16.13 1.11 -0.98
CA LEU A 387 -17.27 2.03 -1.17
C LEU A 387 -16.97 3.22 -2.10
N PRO A 388 -17.97 3.77 -2.82
CA PRO A 388 -17.83 4.92 -3.72
C PRO A 388 -17.15 6.15 -3.13
N MET A 389 -16.28 6.77 -3.92
CA MET A 389 -15.65 8.07 -3.64
C MET A 389 -16.70 9.19 -3.70
N PRO A 390 -16.80 10.07 -2.68
CA PRO A 390 -17.75 11.17 -2.68
C PRO A 390 -17.15 12.44 -3.29
N TRP A 391 -17.25 12.63 -4.61
CA TRP A 391 -16.69 13.81 -5.31
C TRP A 391 -17.40 15.12 -4.97
N ALA A 392 -18.72 15.14 -5.13
CA ALA A 392 -19.56 16.31 -4.90
C ALA A 392 -20.81 15.97 -4.08
N VAL A 393 -21.43 16.99 -3.48
CA VAL A 393 -22.66 16.83 -2.68
C VAL A 393 -23.85 16.38 -3.52
N ASP A 394 -23.92 16.78 -4.80
CA ASP A 394 -24.95 16.33 -5.75
C ASP A 394 -24.61 14.98 -6.41
N GLY A 395 -23.36 14.51 -6.27
CA GLY A 395 -22.94 13.13 -6.55
C GLY A 395 -23.08 12.68 -8.00
N LYS A 396 -22.99 13.59 -8.99
CA LYS A 396 -23.19 13.23 -10.40
C LYS A 396 -22.07 12.39 -11.00
N ASP A 397 -20.85 12.55 -10.49
CA ASP A 397 -19.62 11.84 -10.85
C ASP A 397 -19.25 10.76 -9.81
N SER A 398 -19.98 10.68 -8.70
CA SER A 398 -19.81 9.64 -7.67
C SER A 398 -20.54 8.35 -8.07
N PRO A 399 -19.88 7.18 -8.08
CA PRO A 399 -20.55 5.90 -8.30
C PRO A 399 -21.61 5.58 -7.23
N LYS A 400 -22.49 4.63 -7.54
CA LYS A 400 -23.54 4.15 -6.64
C LYS A 400 -23.15 2.80 -6.05
N ALA A 401 -23.11 2.69 -4.72
CA ALA A 401 -22.67 1.48 -4.03
C ALA A 401 -23.47 0.23 -4.44
N SER A 402 -24.78 0.37 -4.66
CA SER A 402 -25.64 -0.72 -5.13
C SER A 402 -25.28 -1.29 -6.51
N VAL A 403 -24.49 -0.54 -7.29
CA VAL A 403 -24.03 -0.92 -8.63
C VAL A 403 -22.56 -1.34 -8.57
N SER A 404 -21.69 -0.49 -8.02
CA SER A 404 -20.24 -0.71 -8.03
C SER A 404 -19.74 -1.77 -7.07
N VAL A 405 -20.40 -1.92 -5.92
CA VAL A 405 -20.04 -2.87 -4.85
C VAL A 405 -21.29 -3.58 -4.31
N PRO A 406 -21.95 -4.39 -5.15
CA PRO A 406 -23.19 -5.05 -4.76
C PRO A 406 -22.96 -5.94 -3.52
N GLY A 407 -23.80 -5.73 -2.50
CA GLY A 407 -23.69 -6.41 -1.21
C GLY A 407 -23.07 -5.58 -0.09
N SER A 408 -22.64 -4.34 -0.34
CA SER A 408 -22.30 -3.40 0.73
C SER A 408 -23.50 -3.14 1.63
N ASP A 409 -23.29 -3.08 2.94
CA ASP A 409 -24.34 -2.79 3.94
C ASP A 409 -24.17 -1.41 4.61
N MET A 410 -23.24 -0.60 4.12
CA MET A 410 -22.98 0.76 4.59
C MET A 410 -22.74 1.74 3.45
N ILE A 411 -22.83 3.04 3.78
CA ILE A 411 -22.56 4.15 2.89
C ILE A 411 -21.31 4.87 3.41
N ALA A 412 -20.39 5.21 2.50
CA ALA A 412 -19.18 5.91 2.86
C ALA A 412 -19.52 7.27 3.50
N THR A 413 -18.87 7.55 4.62
CA THR A 413 -18.82 8.87 5.27
C THR A 413 -17.37 9.34 5.28
N THR A 414 -17.13 10.62 5.52
CA THR A 414 -15.80 11.21 5.56
C THR A 414 -15.67 12.18 6.75
N LEU A 415 -14.45 12.56 7.12
CA LEU A 415 -14.21 13.49 8.22
C LEU A 415 -14.65 14.94 7.94
N GLY A 416 -14.81 15.32 6.66
CA GLY A 416 -15.01 16.71 6.27
C GLY A 416 -15.95 16.92 5.08
N GLY A 417 -16.73 15.90 4.71
CA GLY A 417 -17.61 15.93 3.54
C GLY A 417 -16.92 15.47 2.24
N SER A 418 -17.58 15.76 1.13
CA SER A 418 -17.12 15.42 -0.23
C SER A 418 -15.77 16.04 -0.58
N VAL A 419 -15.14 15.58 -1.68
CA VAL A 419 -13.92 16.18 -2.23
C VAL A 419 -14.09 17.69 -2.37
N ALA A 420 -15.14 18.15 -3.06
CA ALA A 420 -15.39 19.57 -3.28
C ALA A 420 -15.47 20.39 -1.96
N GLN A 421 -16.09 19.84 -0.92
CA GLN A 421 -16.18 20.50 0.39
C GLN A 421 -14.82 20.55 1.10
N GLN A 422 -14.05 19.46 1.04
CA GLN A 422 -12.73 19.41 1.66
C GLN A 422 -11.71 20.26 0.89
N GLU A 423 -11.81 20.39 -0.42
CA GLU A 423 -10.99 21.32 -1.21
C GLU A 423 -11.21 22.77 -0.79
N ALA A 424 -12.47 23.15 -0.55
CA ALA A 424 -12.84 24.49 -0.10
C ALA A 424 -12.42 24.80 1.35
N ASN A 425 -12.12 23.79 2.17
CA ASN A 425 -11.70 23.94 3.56
C ASN A 425 -10.18 23.80 3.71
N PRO A 426 -9.41 24.88 3.99
CA PRO A 426 -7.95 24.83 4.12
C PRO A 426 -7.41 23.92 5.23
N ASP A 427 -8.25 23.60 6.22
CA ASP A 427 -7.93 22.77 7.37
C ASP A 427 -8.43 21.33 7.23
N SER A 428 -8.98 20.96 6.08
CA SER A 428 -9.41 19.59 5.78
C SER A 428 -8.24 18.59 5.78
N LEU A 429 -8.58 17.30 5.87
CA LEU A 429 -7.58 16.24 5.71
C LEU A 429 -7.04 16.24 4.28
N LEU A 430 -7.88 16.47 3.27
CA LEU A 430 -7.45 16.55 1.87
C LEU A 430 -6.37 17.62 1.65
N ASN A 431 -6.62 18.84 2.12
CA ASN A 431 -5.64 19.93 1.99
C ASN A 431 -4.37 19.67 2.82
N TRP A 432 -4.45 18.84 3.87
CA TRP A 432 -3.29 18.35 4.59
C TRP A 432 -2.44 17.39 3.78
N TYR A 433 -3.04 16.38 3.12
CA TYR A 433 -2.33 15.49 2.19
C TYR A 433 -1.63 16.27 1.08
N LYS A 434 -2.33 17.24 0.46
CA LYS A 434 -1.73 18.15 -0.55
C LYS A 434 -0.52 18.91 0.01
N LYS A 435 -0.55 19.36 1.28
CA LYS A 435 0.59 20.03 1.95
C LYS A 435 1.77 19.07 2.16
N ILE A 436 1.52 17.86 2.66
CA ILE A 436 2.57 16.85 2.89
C ILE A 436 3.27 16.47 1.59
N LEU A 437 2.50 16.19 0.53
CA LEU A 437 3.07 15.71 -0.74
C LEU A 437 3.86 16.80 -1.48
N ARG A 438 3.46 18.07 -1.35
CA ARG A 438 4.30 19.21 -1.79
C ARG A 438 5.59 19.30 -0.98
N LEU A 439 5.52 19.06 0.33
CA LEU A 439 6.70 19.07 1.19
C LEU A 439 7.66 17.94 0.80
N LYS A 440 7.17 16.71 0.59
CA LYS A 440 7.99 15.59 0.11
C LYS A 440 8.63 15.91 -1.25
N ALA A 441 7.88 16.54 -2.16
CA ALA A 441 8.42 16.94 -3.47
C ALA A 441 9.54 17.99 -3.39
N LYS A 442 9.57 18.81 -2.34
CA LYS A 442 10.63 19.80 -2.09
C LYS A 442 11.95 19.14 -1.62
N TYR A 443 11.85 17.97 -0.98
CA TYR A 443 12.96 17.26 -0.33
C TYR A 443 13.12 15.85 -0.92
N PRO A 444 13.76 15.70 -2.09
CA PRO A 444 13.92 14.40 -2.75
C PRO A 444 14.71 13.38 -1.91
N GLU A 445 15.53 13.83 -0.97
CA GLU A 445 16.25 13.00 0.01
C GLU A 445 15.29 12.11 0.80
N ILE A 446 14.07 12.60 1.08
CA ILE A 446 13.06 11.86 1.83
C ILE A 446 12.74 10.52 1.15
N ALA A 447 12.69 10.47 -0.18
CA ALA A 447 12.36 9.24 -0.89
C ALA A 447 13.57 8.30 -1.05
N ALA A 448 14.77 8.86 -1.24
CA ALA A 448 15.93 8.12 -1.75
C ALA A 448 17.01 7.79 -0.72
N ASP A 449 17.08 8.54 0.38
CA ASP A 449 18.10 8.35 1.39
C ASP A 449 17.70 7.32 2.44
N ARG A 450 18.71 6.61 2.95
CA ARG A 450 18.58 5.71 4.09
C ARG A 450 18.31 6.51 5.36
N ILE A 451 17.59 5.90 6.30
CA ILE A 451 17.19 6.57 7.55
C ILE A 451 17.96 6.07 8.76
N LYS A 452 18.00 6.91 9.80
CA LYS A 452 18.51 6.53 11.12
C LYS A 452 17.78 7.28 12.22
N SER A 453 17.23 6.54 13.18
CA SER A 453 16.64 7.11 14.39
C SER A 453 17.69 7.83 15.25
N VAL A 454 17.25 8.88 15.94
CA VAL A 454 18.06 9.65 16.87
C VAL A 454 17.34 9.74 18.21
N SER A 455 17.91 9.13 19.24
CA SER A 455 17.31 9.18 20.58
C SER A 455 17.32 10.60 21.15
N VAL A 456 16.19 10.99 21.75
CA VAL A 456 16.00 12.23 22.50
C VAL A 456 15.41 11.92 23.87
N SER A 457 15.39 12.91 24.77
CA SER A 457 14.98 12.72 26.16
C SER A 457 13.46 12.58 26.37
N ASN A 458 12.66 12.61 25.31
CA ASN A 458 11.21 12.51 25.39
C ASN A 458 10.70 11.56 24.30
N ASP A 459 10.15 10.44 24.73
CA ASP A 459 9.73 9.34 23.86
C ASP A 459 8.54 9.68 22.97
N SER A 460 7.85 10.80 23.20
CA SER A 460 6.79 11.26 22.28
C SER A 460 7.28 11.83 20.97
N LEU A 461 8.59 12.09 20.86
CA LEU A 461 9.19 12.55 19.63
C LEU A 461 9.82 11.39 18.86
N SER A 462 9.43 11.25 17.60
CA SER A 462 10.22 10.54 16.60
C SER A 462 11.21 11.53 16.00
N VAL A 463 12.50 11.18 15.96
CA VAL A 463 13.55 11.98 15.30
C VAL A 463 14.31 11.07 14.35
N ILE A 464 14.23 11.35 13.05
CA ILE A 464 14.81 10.52 11.99
C ILE A 464 15.70 11.37 11.11
N ASN A 465 16.96 10.97 10.96
CA ASN A 465 17.87 11.54 9.97
C ASN A 465 17.72 10.81 8.64
N TYR A 466 17.66 11.59 7.55
CA TYR A 466 17.68 11.13 6.17
C TYR A 466 19.04 11.51 5.60
N GLY A 467 19.86 10.50 5.35
CA GLY A 467 21.23 10.72 4.91
C GLY A 467 22.02 11.58 5.91
N GLN A 468 22.58 12.69 5.43
CA GLN A 468 23.39 13.60 6.27
C GLN A 468 22.74 14.97 6.49
N ASP A 469 21.82 15.41 5.64
CA ASP A 469 21.50 16.83 5.51
C ASP A 469 20.08 17.18 5.93
N LEU A 470 19.23 16.17 6.19
CA LEU A 470 17.83 16.35 6.53
C LEU A 470 17.44 15.53 7.77
N THR A 471 16.70 16.15 8.68
CA THR A 471 16.12 15.50 9.86
C THR A 471 14.63 15.81 9.92
N ILE A 472 13.80 14.80 10.10
CA ILE A 472 12.37 14.96 10.36
C ILE A 472 12.10 14.66 11.83
N VAL A 473 11.37 15.56 12.49
CA VAL A 473 10.90 15.40 13.87
C VAL A 473 9.38 15.37 13.87
N ASN A 474 8.79 14.32 14.43
CA ASN A 474 7.35 14.18 14.62
C ASN A 474 7.03 14.18 16.11
N ASN A 475 6.06 15.00 16.54
CA ASN A 475 5.53 14.95 17.90
C ASN A 475 4.19 14.23 17.93
N PHE A 476 4.15 13.04 18.53
CA PHE A 476 2.94 12.22 18.65
C PHE A 476 2.10 12.54 19.90
N SER A 477 2.58 13.42 20.78
CA SER A 477 1.82 13.78 21.98
C SER A 477 0.68 14.76 21.66
N ASP A 478 -0.34 14.69 22.52
CA ASP A 478 -1.44 15.66 22.60
C ASP A 478 -1.13 16.87 23.49
N THR A 479 0.04 16.90 24.12
CA THR A 479 0.52 18.00 24.95
C THR A 479 0.85 19.21 24.07
N ASP A 480 0.40 20.41 24.47
CA ASP A 480 0.51 21.67 23.70
C ASP A 480 1.84 21.83 22.95
N SER A 481 2.95 21.53 23.61
CA SER A 481 4.25 21.37 22.95
C SER A 481 5.21 20.52 23.79
N VAL A 482 6.18 19.93 23.11
CA VAL A 482 7.31 19.21 23.71
C VAL A 482 8.60 19.96 23.41
N THR A 483 9.41 20.21 24.43
CA THR A 483 10.74 20.83 24.27
C THR A 483 11.83 19.84 24.63
N VAL A 484 12.74 19.59 23.69
CA VAL A 484 13.90 18.72 23.90
C VAL A 484 15.21 19.45 23.61
N LYS A 485 16.28 18.99 24.25
CA LYS A 485 17.64 19.38 23.86
C LYS A 485 18.00 18.63 22.58
N LEU A 486 18.51 19.35 21.58
CA LEU A 486 18.95 18.73 20.34
C LEU A 486 20.21 17.87 20.55
N PRO A 487 20.23 16.62 20.05
CA PRO A 487 21.43 15.81 20.02
C PRO A 487 22.52 16.46 19.16
N LYS A 488 23.80 16.18 19.46
CA LYS A 488 24.95 16.72 18.70
C LYS A 488 24.85 16.51 17.19
N ALA A 489 24.22 15.40 16.77
CA ALA A 489 24.02 15.08 15.36
C ALA A 489 23.08 16.05 14.61
N VAL A 490 22.25 16.81 15.35
CA VAL A 490 21.21 17.71 14.81
C VAL A 490 21.49 19.18 15.17
N ILE A 491 22.40 19.44 16.12
CA ILE A 491 22.83 20.80 16.47
C ILE A 491 23.45 21.48 15.24
N GLY A 492 23.05 22.73 14.99
CA GLY A 492 23.50 23.54 13.86
C GLY A 492 22.55 23.50 12.66
N ASN A 493 21.64 22.52 12.60
CA ASN A 493 20.59 22.50 11.60
C ASN A 493 19.64 23.70 11.80
N LYS A 494 19.01 24.13 10.71
CA LYS A 494 18.00 25.18 10.66
C LYS A 494 16.61 24.57 10.59
N LEU A 495 15.64 25.26 11.20
CA LEU A 495 14.22 24.97 11.02
C LEU A 495 13.79 25.47 9.64
N SER A 496 13.62 24.55 8.67
CA SER A 496 13.43 24.88 7.26
C SER A 496 11.97 24.84 6.83
N ASP A 497 11.19 23.90 7.35
CA ASP A 497 9.73 23.81 7.14
C ASP A 497 9.05 23.09 8.32
N GLY A 498 7.72 23.13 8.35
CA GLY A 498 6.94 22.31 9.26
C GLY A 498 5.46 22.22 8.88
N LEU A 499 4.82 21.19 9.43
CA LEU A 499 3.41 20.88 9.34
C LEU A 499 2.84 20.99 10.76
N TYR A 500 2.03 22.01 11.01
CA TYR A 500 1.51 22.32 12.35
C TYR A 500 -0.01 22.12 12.38
N ILE A 501 -0.47 21.21 13.23
CA ILE A 501 -1.91 20.91 13.38
C ILE A 501 -2.54 21.75 14.49
N LYS A 502 -1.89 21.79 15.65
CA LYS A 502 -2.33 22.55 16.84
C LYS A 502 -1.19 23.43 17.34
N GLY A 503 -1.54 24.62 17.83
CA GLY A 503 -0.57 25.57 18.37
C GLY A 503 0.10 26.45 17.31
N GLY A 504 1.11 27.22 17.73
CA GLY A 504 1.94 28.04 16.83
C GLY A 504 3.05 27.24 16.17
N ALA A 505 3.86 27.89 15.33
CA ALA A 505 5.01 27.24 14.70
C ALA A 505 6.04 26.72 15.74
N ALA A 506 6.77 25.65 15.37
CA ALA A 506 7.89 25.16 16.16
C ALA A 506 8.96 26.25 16.35
N LYS A 507 9.70 26.12 17.46
CA LYS A 507 10.76 27.08 17.82
C LYS A 507 12.07 26.35 17.97
N LEU A 508 13.10 26.86 17.30
CA LEU A 508 14.46 26.35 17.38
C LEU A 508 15.35 27.42 18.01
N THR A 509 16.03 27.07 19.10
CA THR A 509 17.13 27.86 19.69
C THR A 509 18.47 27.17 19.40
N ALA A 510 19.58 27.71 19.93
CA ALA A 510 20.91 27.16 19.69
C ALA A 510 21.06 25.67 20.07
N ASP A 511 20.33 25.18 21.08
CA ASP A 511 20.44 23.80 21.55
C ASP A 511 19.09 23.13 21.90
N LYS A 512 17.94 23.79 21.69
CA LYS A 512 16.62 23.23 21.99
C LYS A 512 15.66 23.37 20.82
N LEU A 513 14.80 22.37 20.67
CA LEU A 513 13.68 22.36 19.75
C LEU A 513 12.38 22.22 20.55
N THR A 514 11.43 23.12 20.30
CA THR A 514 10.06 23.05 20.80
C THR A 514 9.13 22.70 19.65
N VAL A 515 8.46 21.55 19.72
CA VAL A 515 7.55 21.03 18.70
C VAL A 515 6.12 21.01 19.25
N PRO A 516 5.15 21.66 18.58
CA PRO A 516 3.74 21.62 19.02
C PRO A 516 3.14 20.21 18.94
N ALA A 517 2.00 19.99 19.60
CA ALA A 517 1.24 18.74 19.54
C ALA A 517 0.95 18.32 18.09
N TYR A 518 1.04 17.02 17.80
CA TYR A 518 0.74 16.42 16.48
C TYR A 518 1.38 17.19 15.31
N SER A 519 2.65 17.59 15.43
CA SER A 519 3.31 18.41 14.41
C SER A 519 4.57 17.73 13.88
N THR A 520 4.86 17.99 12.60
CA THR A 520 6.06 17.52 11.92
C THR A 520 6.96 18.71 11.60
N VAL A 521 8.26 18.57 11.81
CA VAL A 521 9.26 19.60 11.57
C VAL A 521 10.37 19.05 10.70
N ILE A 522 10.82 19.83 9.73
CA ILE A 522 11.99 19.52 8.90
C ILE A 522 13.15 20.44 9.31
N LEU A 523 14.25 19.82 9.70
CA LEU A 523 15.51 20.48 9.96
C LEU A 523 16.50 20.14 8.86
N THR A 524 17.23 21.14 8.35
CA THR A 524 18.29 20.93 7.35
C THR A 524 19.60 21.55 7.82
N LYS A 525 20.74 21.02 7.38
CA LYS A 525 22.06 21.62 7.68
C LYS A 525 22.25 23.03 7.12
#